data_AF-A0A127M5H7-F1
#
_entry.id   AF-A0A127M5H7-F1
#
_cell.length_a   1.000
_cell.length_b   1.000
_cell.length_c   1.000
_cell.angle_alpha   90.00
_cell.angle_beta   90.00
_cell.angle_gamma   90.00
#
_symmetry.space_group_name_H-M   'P 1'
#
loop_
_entity.id
_entity.type
_entity.pdbx_description
1 polymer ?
#
loop_
_entity_poly.entity_id
_entity_poly.type
_entity_poly.pdbx_seq_one_letter_code
_entity_poly.pdbx_strand_id
1 'polypeptide(L)'
;MLPDISNRIRNLSKALESVIIPAIPADNSFAAEQAALMLGHLKMLDQQWDFAYLYEKGSFENMLALATQLTQLSEGGNESCCASAEISALIASLPEQLPLTVNTVNGLTIALGKAVDRLVAAAYKDGNVKFKAAMLNSILDYNHIQCTRERTWFKANMLDPDVRDLPSMQEMLTSEQFRYSVL
;
A
#
# COMPACT_ATOMS: atom_id res chain seq x y z
N MET A 1 30.77 2.27 11.02
CA MET A 1 29.57 1.42 10.84
C MET A 1 28.36 2.24 11.20
N LEU A 2 27.39 2.39 10.30
CA LEU A 2 26.13 3.02 10.65
C LEU A 2 25.36 2.06 11.57
N PRO A 3 24.76 2.53 12.67
CA PRO A 3 23.94 1.67 13.53
C PRO A 3 22.72 1.20 12.73
N ASP A 4 22.60 -0.12 12.64
CA ASP A 4 21.46 -0.82 12.03
C ASP A 4 20.12 -0.32 12.59
N ILE A 5 19.12 -0.17 11.71
CA ILE A 5 17.81 0.40 12.06
C ILE A 5 17.08 -0.52 13.06
N SER A 6 17.13 -1.84 12.86
CA SER A 6 16.53 -2.80 13.80
C SER A 6 17.14 -2.66 15.20
N ASN A 7 18.47 -2.50 15.29
CA ASN A 7 19.11 -2.23 16.57
C ASN A 7 18.62 -0.93 17.23
N ARG A 8 18.42 0.14 16.46
CA ARG A 8 17.88 1.41 16.98
C ARG A 8 16.45 1.22 17.51
N ILE A 9 15.59 0.55 16.77
CA ILE A 9 14.20 0.25 17.17
C ILE A 9 14.19 -0.59 18.45
N ARG A 10 14.93 -1.70 18.49
CA ARG A 10 15.02 -2.57 19.67
C ARG A 10 15.51 -1.84 20.92
N ASN A 11 16.49 -0.96 20.79
CA ASN A 11 16.99 -0.16 21.91
C ASN A 11 15.92 0.82 22.44
N LEU A 12 15.17 1.48 21.55
CA LEU A 12 14.06 2.36 21.95
C LEU A 12 12.94 1.57 22.65
N SER A 13 12.56 0.41 22.09
CA SER A 13 11.57 -0.49 22.70
C SER A 13 12.00 -0.93 24.10
N LYS A 14 13.26 -1.34 24.27
CA LYS A 14 13.81 -1.74 25.56
C LYS A 14 13.78 -0.59 26.57
N ALA A 15 14.14 0.63 26.17
CA ALA A 15 14.10 1.79 27.06
C ALA A 15 12.67 2.08 27.55
N LEU A 16 11.67 1.98 26.66
CA LEU A 16 10.27 2.13 27.04
C LEU A 16 9.82 1.04 28.01
N GLU A 17 10.10 -0.22 27.67
CA GLU A 17 9.63 -1.40 28.42
C GLU A 17 10.30 -1.56 29.78
N SER A 18 11.62 -1.30 29.89
CA SER A 18 12.38 -1.59 31.10
C SER A 18 12.62 -0.39 32.01
N VAL A 19 12.42 0.85 31.52
CA VAL A 19 12.72 2.06 32.30
C VAL A 19 11.52 3.00 32.35
N ILE A 20 11.00 3.42 31.19
CA ILE A 20 10.01 4.50 31.14
C ILE A 20 8.66 4.01 31.67
N ILE A 21 8.09 2.93 31.12
CA ILE A 21 6.78 2.42 31.53
C ILE A 21 6.76 2.07 33.04
N PRO A 22 7.75 1.34 33.60
CA PRO A 22 7.78 1.05 35.05
C PRO A 22 7.94 2.29 35.93
N ALA A 23 8.50 3.38 35.42
CA ALA A 23 8.68 4.62 36.16
C ALA A 23 7.44 5.54 36.13
N ILE A 24 6.43 5.24 35.32
CA ILE A 24 5.19 6.02 35.28
C ILE A 24 4.36 5.71 36.54
N PRO A 25 3.97 6.72 37.33
CA PRO A 25 3.08 6.53 38.46
C PRO A 25 1.74 5.88 38.06
N ALA A 26 1.23 4.97 38.87
CA ALA A 26 0.02 4.20 38.57
C ALA A 26 -1.25 5.06 38.44
N ASP A 27 -1.27 6.25 39.06
CA ASP A 27 -2.34 7.24 38.96
C ASP A 27 -2.27 8.09 37.68
N ASN A 28 -1.20 7.98 36.90
CA ASN A 28 -1.04 8.64 35.61
C ASN A 28 -1.32 7.67 34.45
N SER A 29 -2.55 7.15 34.40
CA SER A 29 -2.97 6.15 33.41
C SER A 29 -2.81 6.65 31.97
N PHE A 30 -3.06 7.92 31.71
CA PHE A 30 -2.91 8.50 30.37
C PHE A 30 -1.47 8.41 29.87
N ALA A 31 -0.47 8.75 30.71
CA ALA A 31 0.94 8.62 30.32
C ALA A 31 1.32 7.16 30.07
N ALA A 32 0.82 6.23 30.88
CA ALA A 32 1.06 4.79 30.71
C ALA A 32 0.49 4.29 29.38
N GLU A 33 -0.72 4.70 29.03
CA GLU A 33 -1.36 4.38 27.75
C GLU A 33 -0.56 4.92 26.56
N GLN A 34 -0.12 6.19 26.60
CA GLN A 34 0.70 6.77 25.54
C GLN A 34 2.05 6.04 25.38
N ALA A 35 2.69 5.67 26.49
CA ALA A 35 3.95 4.91 26.45
C ALA A 35 3.75 3.50 25.88
N ALA A 36 2.65 2.83 26.24
CA ALA A 36 2.28 1.54 25.67
C ALA A 36 1.98 1.63 24.16
N LEU A 37 1.29 2.69 23.73
CA LEU A 37 1.04 2.96 22.31
C LEU A 37 2.35 3.14 21.53
N MET A 38 3.29 3.93 22.03
CA MET A 38 4.61 4.09 21.42
C MET A 38 5.36 2.76 21.30
N LEU A 39 5.34 1.93 22.35
CA LEU A 39 5.96 0.61 22.32
C LEU A 39 5.31 -0.29 21.27
N GLY A 40 3.98 -0.26 21.14
CA GLY A 40 3.24 -0.95 20.09
C GLY A 40 3.70 -0.54 18.68
N HIS A 41 3.81 0.77 18.42
CA HIS A 41 4.30 1.27 17.14
C HIS A 41 5.75 0.85 16.85
N LEU A 42 6.65 0.88 17.83
CA LEU A 42 8.02 0.41 17.62
C LEU A 42 8.10 -1.08 17.31
N LYS A 43 7.28 -1.91 17.98
CA LYS A 43 7.18 -3.35 17.68
C LYS A 43 6.66 -3.60 16.26
N MET A 44 5.70 -2.78 15.79
CA MET A 44 5.21 -2.85 14.42
C MET A 44 6.29 -2.43 13.41
N LEU A 45 7.02 -1.34 13.68
CA LEU A 45 8.12 -0.87 12.82
C LEU A 45 9.25 -1.92 12.71
N ASP A 46 9.60 -2.60 13.79
CA ASP A 46 10.63 -3.66 13.77
C ASP A 46 10.25 -4.81 12.82
N GLN A 47 8.96 -5.09 12.67
CA GLN A 47 8.45 -6.15 11.78
C GLN A 47 8.32 -5.70 10.32
N GLN A 48 8.18 -4.39 10.07
CA GLN A 48 7.82 -3.84 8.76
C GLN A 48 9.01 -3.22 8.02
N TRP A 49 9.96 -2.61 8.73
CA TRP A 49 10.92 -1.69 8.10
C TRP A 49 11.77 -2.36 7.01
N ASP A 50 12.23 -3.60 7.26
CA ASP A 50 13.03 -4.40 6.31
C ASP A 50 12.26 -4.69 5.01
N PHE A 51 10.93 -4.73 5.08
CA PHE A 51 10.06 -5.05 3.96
C PHE A 51 9.42 -3.83 3.30
N ALA A 52 9.57 -2.64 3.87
CA ALA A 52 8.82 -1.43 3.47
C ALA A 52 8.98 -1.12 1.98
N TYR A 53 10.20 -1.25 1.45
CA TYR A 53 10.45 -1.02 0.03
C TYR A 53 9.75 -2.06 -0.86
N LEU A 54 9.83 -3.35 -0.51
CA LEU A 54 9.22 -4.43 -1.29
C LEU A 54 7.69 -4.31 -1.29
N TYR A 55 7.12 -3.88 -0.17
CA TYR A 55 5.69 -3.62 -0.06
C TYR A 55 5.24 -2.49 -0.99
N GLU A 56 5.88 -1.32 -0.91
CA GLU A 56 5.52 -0.18 -1.77
C GLU A 56 5.76 -0.49 -3.25
N LYS A 57 6.86 -1.18 -3.57
CA LYS A 57 7.15 -1.62 -4.94
C LYS A 57 6.03 -2.53 -5.48
N GLY A 58 5.59 -3.52 -4.71
CA GLY A 58 4.49 -4.39 -5.12
C GLY A 58 3.15 -3.66 -5.25
N SER A 59 2.86 -2.71 -4.34
CA SER A 59 1.65 -1.87 -4.43
C SER A 59 1.67 -0.97 -5.67
N PHE A 60 2.83 -0.41 -6.00
CA PHE A 60 3.06 0.33 -7.24
C PHE A 60 2.86 -0.55 -8.48
N GLU A 61 3.46 -1.74 -8.51
CA GLU A 61 3.33 -2.69 -9.63
C GLU A 61 1.87 -3.09 -9.87
N ASN A 62 1.11 -3.35 -8.79
CA ASN A 62 -0.32 -3.66 -8.90
C ASN A 62 -1.12 -2.47 -9.47
N MET A 63 -0.85 -1.25 -9.00
CA MET A 63 -1.52 -0.03 -9.50
C MET A 63 -1.15 0.25 -10.96
N LEU A 64 0.10 0.01 -11.35
CA LEU A 64 0.58 0.14 -12.73
C LEU A 64 -0.12 -0.86 -13.64
N ALA A 65 -0.27 -2.11 -13.21
CA ALA A 65 -0.99 -3.14 -13.95
C ALA A 65 -2.47 -2.77 -14.12
N LEU A 66 -3.15 -2.28 -13.06
CA LEU A 66 -4.51 -1.75 -13.17
C LEU A 66 -4.60 -0.59 -14.17
N ALA A 67 -3.75 0.41 -14.04
CA ALA A 67 -3.72 1.57 -14.94
C ALA A 67 -3.49 1.15 -16.40
N THR A 68 -2.61 0.19 -16.63
CA THR A 68 -2.33 -0.37 -17.97
C THR A 68 -3.55 -1.10 -18.52
N GLN A 69 -4.20 -1.95 -17.73
CA GLN A 69 -5.40 -2.67 -18.16
C GLN A 69 -6.57 -1.71 -18.46
N LEU A 70 -6.78 -0.69 -17.63
CA LEU A 70 -7.86 0.26 -17.82
C LEU A 70 -7.66 1.14 -19.06
N THR A 71 -6.43 1.49 -19.41
CA THR A 71 -6.16 2.22 -20.67
C THR A 71 -6.44 1.35 -21.89
N GLN A 72 -6.10 0.06 -21.86
CA GLN A 72 -6.43 -0.89 -22.94
C GLN A 72 -7.94 -1.12 -23.11
N LEU A 73 -8.69 -1.12 -22.01
CA LEU A 73 -10.14 -1.30 -22.02
C LEU A 73 -10.92 -0.01 -22.29
N SER A 74 -10.25 1.14 -22.26
CA SER A 74 -10.91 2.45 -22.32
C SER A 74 -11.63 2.64 -23.65
N GLU A 75 -12.95 2.82 -23.58
CA GLU A 75 -13.80 3.12 -24.72
C GLU A 75 -14.90 4.11 -24.31
N GLY A 76 -15.06 5.18 -25.08
CA GLY A 76 -16.03 6.23 -24.76
C GLY A 76 -15.85 7.47 -25.62
N GLY A 77 -16.39 8.58 -25.11
CA GLY A 77 -16.23 9.90 -25.69
C GLY A 77 -14.91 10.59 -25.33
N ASN A 78 -14.90 11.91 -25.51
CA ASN A 78 -13.71 12.74 -25.33
C ASN A 78 -13.15 12.69 -23.90
N GLU A 79 -13.99 12.66 -22.86
CA GLU A 79 -13.53 12.65 -21.46
C GLU A 79 -12.77 11.37 -21.14
N SER A 80 -13.34 10.21 -21.50
CA SER A 80 -12.69 8.91 -21.29
C SER A 80 -11.38 8.78 -22.07
N CYS A 81 -11.37 9.23 -23.34
CA CYS A 81 -10.16 9.23 -24.17
C CYS A 81 -9.05 10.15 -23.59
N CYS A 82 -9.39 11.36 -23.15
CA CYS A 82 -8.44 12.27 -22.52
C CYS A 82 -7.86 11.68 -21.23
N ALA A 83 -8.70 11.15 -20.34
CA ALA A 83 -8.24 10.56 -19.08
C ALA A 83 -7.36 9.32 -19.31
N SER A 84 -7.69 8.49 -20.31
CA SER A 84 -6.86 7.35 -20.71
C SER A 84 -5.50 7.80 -21.25
N ALA A 85 -5.47 8.83 -22.11
CA ALA A 85 -4.23 9.39 -22.63
C ALA A 85 -3.35 10.01 -21.53
N GLU A 86 -3.94 10.61 -20.49
CA GLU A 86 -3.18 11.07 -19.31
C GLU A 86 -2.49 9.93 -18.57
N ILE A 87 -3.18 8.79 -18.39
CA ILE A 87 -2.57 7.61 -17.78
C ILE A 87 -1.43 7.08 -18.66
N SER A 88 -1.65 6.94 -19.98
CA SER A 88 -0.61 6.49 -20.91
C SER A 88 0.62 7.41 -20.89
N ALA A 89 0.41 8.73 -20.83
CA ALA A 89 1.50 9.70 -20.73
C ALA A 89 2.26 9.57 -19.39
N LEU A 90 1.53 9.36 -18.29
CA LEU A 90 2.16 9.13 -16.98
C LEU A 90 3.00 7.85 -17.00
N ILE A 91 2.47 6.75 -17.54
CA ILE A 91 3.19 5.47 -17.69
C ILE A 91 4.44 5.65 -18.54
N ALA A 92 4.35 6.36 -19.67
CA ALA A 92 5.49 6.64 -20.54
C ALA A 92 6.56 7.53 -19.89
N SER A 93 6.17 8.32 -18.87
CA SER A 93 7.10 9.17 -18.10
C SER A 93 7.76 8.46 -16.93
N LEU A 94 7.37 7.21 -16.63
CA LEU A 94 7.95 6.45 -15.52
C LEU A 94 9.44 6.16 -15.78
N PRO A 95 10.27 6.18 -14.74
CA PRO A 95 11.68 5.83 -14.88
C PRO A 95 11.82 4.34 -15.20
N GLU A 96 12.79 3.98 -16.05
CA GLU A 96 13.12 2.59 -16.37
C GLU A 96 13.48 1.78 -15.11
N GLN A 97 14.16 2.43 -14.16
CA GLN A 97 14.48 1.87 -12.86
C GLN A 97 13.70 2.60 -11.77
N LEU A 98 12.98 1.85 -10.94
CA LEU A 98 12.23 2.46 -9.84
C LEU A 98 13.17 3.10 -8.81
N PRO A 99 12.79 4.26 -8.25
CA PRO A 99 13.53 4.89 -7.15
C PRO A 99 13.67 3.95 -5.95
N LEU A 100 14.81 3.98 -5.26
CA LEU A 100 15.09 3.08 -4.13
C LEU A 100 14.45 3.51 -2.80
N THR A 101 13.66 4.58 -2.79
CA THR A 101 13.06 5.14 -1.58
C THR A 101 11.56 4.90 -1.53
N VAL A 102 11.10 4.34 -0.40
CA VAL A 102 9.69 4.07 -0.07
C VAL A 102 8.78 5.25 -0.44
N ASN A 103 9.10 6.45 0.03
CA ASN A 103 8.28 7.65 -0.22
C ASN A 103 8.15 8.01 -1.70
N THR A 104 9.20 7.79 -2.49
CA THR A 104 9.16 8.14 -3.92
C THR A 104 8.34 7.12 -4.70
N VAL A 105 8.48 5.83 -4.39
CA VAL A 105 7.63 4.77 -4.98
C VAL A 105 6.17 5.01 -4.62
N ASN A 106 5.88 5.30 -3.35
CA ASN A 106 4.53 5.63 -2.90
C ASN A 106 3.95 6.85 -3.65
N GLY A 107 4.77 7.89 -3.87
CA GLY A 107 4.39 9.04 -4.67
C GLY A 107 3.97 8.70 -6.11
N LEU A 108 4.67 7.74 -6.75
CA LEU A 108 4.29 7.23 -8.07
C LEU A 108 2.96 6.46 -8.02
N THR A 109 2.76 5.62 -7.00
CA THR A 109 1.49 4.90 -6.77
C THR A 109 0.32 5.87 -6.62
N ILE A 110 0.48 6.93 -5.80
CA ILE A 110 -0.55 7.97 -5.61
C ILE A 110 -0.83 8.70 -6.93
N ALA A 111 0.18 9.02 -7.71
CA ALA A 111 0.00 9.71 -8.99
C ALA A 111 -0.80 8.86 -9.98
N LEU A 112 -0.49 7.56 -10.10
CA LEU A 112 -1.27 6.62 -10.91
C LEU A 112 -2.69 6.46 -10.39
N GLY A 113 -2.87 6.28 -9.07
CA GLY A 113 -4.20 6.15 -8.46
C GLY A 113 -5.11 7.34 -8.75
N LYS A 114 -4.58 8.57 -8.64
CA LYS A 114 -5.33 9.80 -9.01
C LYS A 114 -5.67 9.87 -10.50
N ALA A 115 -4.85 9.29 -11.38
CA ALA A 115 -5.15 9.23 -12.81
C ALA A 115 -6.23 8.19 -13.09
N VAL A 116 -6.18 7.03 -12.42
CA VAL A 116 -7.24 6.01 -12.44
C VAL A 116 -8.57 6.57 -11.94
N ASP A 117 -8.60 7.28 -10.81
CA ASP A 117 -9.82 7.91 -10.28
C ASP A 117 -10.46 8.86 -11.29
N ARG A 118 -9.63 9.63 -12.03
CA ARG A 118 -10.10 10.53 -13.08
C ARG A 118 -10.67 9.77 -14.27
N LEU A 119 -10.05 8.66 -14.68
CA LEU A 119 -10.61 7.79 -15.72
C LEU A 119 -11.94 7.18 -15.27
N VAL A 120 -12.08 6.76 -14.02
CA VAL A 120 -13.35 6.26 -13.47
C VAL A 120 -14.43 7.34 -13.58
N ALA A 121 -14.14 8.56 -13.11
CA ALA A 121 -15.08 9.68 -13.21
C ALA A 121 -15.45 10.01 -14.67
N ALA A 122 -14.47 9.99 -15.58
CA ALA A 122 -14.67 10.24 -17.01
C ALA A 122 -15.54 9.15 -17.66
N ALA A 123 -15.28 7.88 -17.32
CA ALA A 123 -16.06 6.75 -17.79
C ALA A 123 -17.54 6.92 -17.44
N TYR A 124 -17.88 7.41 -16.24
CA TYR A 124 -19.27 7.68 -15.89
C TYR A 124 -19.93 8.78 -16.73
N LYS A 125 -19.16 9.78 -17.19
CA LYS A 125 -19.66 10.84 -18.07
C LYS A 125 -19.95 10.34 -19.49
N ASP A 126 -19.01 9.64 -20.11
CA ASP A 126 -19.11 9.30 -21.54
C ASP A 126 -18.55 7.94 -21.96
N GLY A 127 -18.15 7.10 -21.00
CA GLY A 127 -17.74 5.72 -21.24
C GLY A 127 -18.91 4.86 -21.70
N ASN A 128 -18.65 3.93 -22.62
CA ASN A 128 -19.67 3.01 -23.07
C ASN A 128 -19.99 1.93 -22.01
N VAL A 129 -21.09 1.19 -22.18
CA VAL A 129 -21.55 0.20 -21.20
C VAL A 129 -20.54 -0.93 -20.99
N LYS A 130 -19.85 -1.36 -22.05
CA LYS A 130 -18.86 -2.44 -21.99
C LYS A 130 -17.64 -2.02 -21.18
N PHE A 131 -17.11 -0.83 -21.43
CA PHE A 131 -15.98 -0.27 -20.70
C PHE A 131 -16.31 -0.09 -19.22
N LYS A 132 -17.47 0.48 -18.88
CA LYS A 132 -17.91 0.63 -17.48
C LYS A 132 -17.93 -0.71 -16.73
N ALA A 133 -18.47 -1.76 -17.35
CA ALA A 133 -18.52 -3.09 -16.76
C ALA A 133 -17.11 -3.71 -16.60
N ALA A 134 -16.28 -3.62 -17.64
CA ALA A 134 -14.91 -4.15 -17.61
C ALA A 134 -14.05 -3.41 -16.57
N MET A 135 -14.14 -2.09 -16.50
CA MET A 135 -13.47 -1.24 -15.53
C MET A 135 -13.84 -1.62 -14.09
N LEU A 136 -15.15 -1.79 -13.81
CA LEU A 136 -15.60 -2.20 -12.47
C LEU A 136 -15.00 -3.54 -12.05
N ASN A 137 -15.01 -4.53 -12.93
CA ASN A 137 -14.43 -5.85 -12.65
C ASN A 137 -12.91 -5.74 -12.39
N SER A 138 -12.17 -5.03 -13.24
CA SER A 138 -10.73 -4.82 -13.05
C SER A 138 -10.41 -4.15 -11.72
N ILE A 139 -11.19 -3.15 -11.31
CA ILE A 139 -11.03 -2.47 -10.01
C ILE A 139 -11.33 -3.41 -8.85
N LEU A 140 -12.37 -4.24 -8.94
CA LEU A 140 -12.70 -5.21 -7.89
C LEU A 140 -11.61 -6.28 -7.74
N ASP A 141 -11.11 -6.81 -8.85
CA ASP A 141 -10.04 -7.81 -8.86
C ASP A 141 -8.74 -7.24 -8.27
N TYR A 142 -8.37 -6.01 -8.66
CA TYR A 142 -7.24 -5.28 -8.07
C TYR A 142 -7.43 -5.09 -6.55
N ASN A 143 -8.61 -4.61 -6.12
CA ASN A 143 -8.86 -4.34 -4.72
C ASN A 143 -8.83 -5.61 -3.87
N HIS A 144 -9.29 -6.75 -4.39
CA HIS A 144 -9.19 -8.02 -3.66
C HIS A 144 -7.74 -8.34 -3.27
N ILE A 145 -6.81 -8.12 -4.20
CA ILE A 145 -5.37 -8.30 -3.98
C ILE A 145 -4.84 -7.22 -3.03
N GLN A 146 -5.07 -5.94 -3.35
CA GLN A 146 -4.47 -4.83 -2.61
C GLN A 146 -4.97 -4.76 -1.15
N CYS A 147 -6.26 -5.00 -0.90
CA CYS A 147 -6.80 -5.07 0.45
C CYS A 147 -6.16 -6.22 1.24
N THR A 148 -5.91 -7.38 0.61
CA THR A 148 -5.23 -8.49 1.30
C THR A 148 -3.80 -8.10 1.68
N ARG A 149 -3.07 -7.40 0.80
CA ARG A 149 -1.71 -6.90 1.09
C ARG A 149 -1.72 -5.94 2.28
N GLU A 150 -2.66 -4.98 2.30
CA GLU A 150 -2.79 -3.99 3.37
C GLU A 150 -3.15 -4.64 4.71
N ARG A 151 -4.12 -5.56 4.72
CA ARG A 151 -4.50 -6.32 5.90
C ARG A 151 -3.31 -7.13 6.44
N THR A 152 -2.55 -7.80 5.57
CA THR A 152 -1.33 -8.51 5.96
C THR A 152 -0.26 -7.58 6.52
N TRP A 153 -0.10 -6.39 5.94
CA TRP A 153 0.87 -5.40 6.42
C TRP A 153 0.61 -5.00 7.87
N PHE A 154 -0.67 -4.85 8.26
CA PHE A 154 -1.10 -4.49 9.61
C PHE A 154 -1.47 -5.68 10.51
N LYS A 155 -1.23 -6.92 10.06
CA LYS A 155 -1.60 -8.16 10.76
C LYS A 155 -1.14 -8.17 12.23
N ALA A 156 0.03 -7.60 12.51
CA ALA A 156 0.64 -7.55 13.84
C ALA A 156 -0.17 -6.75 14.88
N ASN A 157 -1.04 -5.83 14.43
CA ASN A 157 -1.86 -5.02 15.32
C ASN A 157 -3.05 -5.79 15.91
N MET A 158 -3.36 -7.00 15.40
CA MET A 158 -4.46 -7.84 15.89
C MET A 158 -5.84 -7.15 15.84
N LEU A 159 -6.00 -6.14 14.99
CA LEU A 159 -7.26 -5.41 14.78
C LEU A 159 -8.09 -5.99 13.63
N ASP A 160 -7.50 -6.84 12.80
CA ASP A 160 -8.21 -7.52 11.72
C ASP A 160 -9.04 -8.68 12.29
N PRO A 161 -10.37 -8.73 12.06
CA PRO A 161 -11.22 -9.79 12.59
C PRO A 161 -10.88 -11.18 12.02
N ASP A 162 -10.32 -11.24 10.81
CA ASP A 162 -10.01 -12.49 10.11
C ASP A 162 -8.48 -12.70 9.99
N VAL A 163 -7.72 -12.24 11.00
CA VAL A 163 -6.25 -12.31 11.05
C VAL A 163 -5.68 -13.71 10.74
N ARG A 164 -6.45 -14.77 11.01
CA ARG A 164 -6.08 -16.18 10.79
C ARG A 164 -6.04 -16.56 9.30
N ASP A 165 -6.82 -15.88 8.48
CA ASP A 165 -6.95 -16.16 7.05
C ASP A 165 -5.94 -15.36 6.22
N LEU A 166 -5.23 -14.41 6.85
CA LEU A 166 -4.23 -13.60 6.18
C LEU A 166 -2.93 -14.38 5.97
N PRO A 167 -2.26 -14.23 4.81
CA PRO A 167 -0.97 -14.85 4.54
C PRO A 167 0.13 -14.32 5.48
N SER A 168 1.30 -14.94 5.42
CA SER A 168 2.50 -14.36 6.04
C SER A 168 3.00 -13.14 5.26
N MET A 169 3.79 -12.27 5.90
CA MET A 169 4.43 -11.12 5.22
C MET A 169 5.29 -11.58 4.03
N GLN A 170 6.08 -12.64 4.22
CA GLN A 170 6.93 -13.19 3.17
C GLN A 170 6.11 -13.70 1.99
N GLU A 171 5.08 -14.51 2.27
CA GLU A 171 4.17 -15.04 1.25
C GLU A 171 3.48 -13.92 0.45
N MET A 172 2.98 -12.90 1.14
CA MET A 172 2.35 -11.73 0.51
C MET A 172 3.30 -10.96 -0.43
N LEU A 173 4.59 -10.90 -0.10
CA LEU A 173 5.59 -10.17 -0.89
C LEU A 173 6.10 -10.97 -2.10
N THR A 174 6.13 -12.32 -2.01
CA THR A 174 6.79 -13.16 -3.01
C THR A 174 5.85 -13.96 -3.89
N SER A 175 4.59 -14.18 -3.48
CA SER A 175 3.63 -14.99 -4.24
C SER A 175 3.00 -14.20 -5.39
N GLU A 176 2.80 -14.89 -6.53
CA GLU A 176 2.05 -14.36 -7.68
C GLU A 176 0.56 -14.11 -7.34
N GLN A 177 0.01 -14.81 -6.34
CA GLN A 177 -1.38 -14.62 -5.91
C GLN A 177 -1.67 -13.18 -5.46
N PHE A 178 -0.65 -12.47 -4.96
CA PHE A 178 -0.79 -11.10 -4.46
C PHE A 178 -0.20 -10.06 -5.42
N ARG A 179 -0.07 -10.43 -6.71
CA ARG A 179 0.30 -9.56 -7.82
C ARG A 179 -0.88 -9.44 -8.76
N TYR A 180 -1.30 -8.20 -9.00
CA TYR A 180 -2.28 -7.91 -10.03
C TYR A 180 -1.55 -7.87 -11.38
N SER A 181 -1.97 -8.71 -12.32
CA SER A 181 -1.38 -8.80 -13.65
C SER A 181 -2.46 -8.66 -14.72
N VAL A 182 -2.06 -8.02 -15.82
CA VAL A 182 -2.91 -7.92 -17.02
C VAL A 182 -2.88 -9.28 -17.72
N LEU A 183 -4.06 -9.84 -18.01
CA LEU A 183 -4.21 -11.08 -18.79
C LEU A 183 -3.75 -10.90 -20.24
#